data_AF-A0A0S2RZM6-F1
#
_entry.id   AF-A0A0S2RZM6-F1
#
_cell.length_a   1.000
_cell.length_b   1.000
_cell.length_c   1.000
_cell.angle_alpha   90.00
_cell.angle_beta   90.00
_cell.angle_gamma   90.00
#
_symmetry.space_group_name_H-M   'P 1'
#
loop_
_entity.id
_entity.type
_entity.pdbx_description
1 polymer ?
#
loop_
_entity_poly.entity_id
_entity_poly.type
_entity_poly.pdbx_seq_one_letter_code
_entity_poly.pdbx_strand_id
1 'polypeptide(L)' 'MERGQGFCQGVRQAKTQALSAAKSKVQSLFGINLKGYTVKIKANEYTFFQKDAATVVGKINKKGAFYSLEAKPANGVRN' A
#
# COMPACT_ATOMS: atom_id res chain seq x y z
N MET A 1 13.91 30.21 7.92
CA MET A 1 13.90 28.75 8.09
C MET A 1 13.43 28.10 6.79
N GLU A 2 14.44 27.80 5.97
CA GLU A 2 14.56 26.72 4.99
C GLU A 2 13.29 25.92 4.67
N ARG A 3 12.83 25.98 3.42
CA ARG A 3 12.31 24.78 2.72
C ARG A 3 12.79 24.79 1.27
N GLY A 4 14.08 24.52 1.10
CA GLY A 4 14.59 23.95 -0.13
C GLY A 4 14.05 22.53 -0.26
N GLN A 5 13.06 22.35 -1.13
CA GLN A 5 12.66 21.05 -1.68
C GLN A 5 12.45 21.33 -3.18
N GLY A 6 13.48 21.24 -4.03
CA GLY A 6 14.33 20.07 -4.17
C GLY A 6 13.54 19.05 -4.99
N PHE A 7 13.91 18.92 -6.26
CA PHE A 7 13.26 18.22 -7.37
C PHE A 7 13.05 16.69 -7.18
N CYS A 8 13.04 16.19 -5.94
CA CYS A 8 12.88 14.77 -5.57
C CYS A 8 11.47 14.44 -5.03
N GLN A 9 10.54 15.39 -5.02
CA GLN A 9 9.24 15.29 -4.32
C GLN A 9 8.19 14.42 -5.04
N GLY A 10 8.28 14.28 -6.38
CA GLY A 10 7.26 13.58 -7.18
C GLY A 10 7.13 12.08 -6.90
N VAL A 11 8.25 11.36 -6.75
CA VAL A 11 8.23 9.90 -6.49
C VAL A 11 7.88 9.58 -5.04
N ARG A 12 8.30 10.41 -4.08
CA ARG A 12 8.02 10.19 -2.66
C ARG A 12 6.55 10.48 -2.33
N GLN A 13 5.95 11.49 -2.97
CA GLN A 13 4.52 11.75 -2.85
C GLN A 13 3.68 10.63 -3.47
N ALA A 14 4.06 10.07 -4.62
CA ALA A 14 3.31 8.98 -5.25
C ALA A 14 3.22 7.74 -4.34
N LYS A 15 4.32 7.34 -3.68
CA LYS A 15 4.31 6.21 -2.74
C LYS A 15 3.45 6.50 -1.51
N THR A 16 3.58 7.68 -0.91
CA THR A 16 2.82 8.05 0.29
C THR A 16 1.33 8.19 0.00
N GLN A 17 0.97 8.76 -1.15
CA GLN A 17 -0.42 8.92 -1.59
C GLN A 17 -1.05 7.57 -1.93
N ALA A 18 -0.34 6.69 -2.64
CA ALA A 18 -0.78 5.32 -2.90
C ALA A 18 -0.98 4.54 -1.59
N LEU A 19 -0.08 4.70 -0.61
CA LEU A 19 -0.18 4.04 0.68
C LEU A 19 -1.35 4.58 1.51
N SER A 20 -1.63 5.89 1.50
CA SER A 20 -2.81 6.46 2.17
C SER A 20 -4.13 6.01 1.54
N ALA A 21 -4.19 5.98 0.20
CA ALA A 21 -5.37 5.53 -0.54
C ALA A 21 -5.61 4.03 -0.34
N ALA A 22 -4.56 3.21 -0.43
CA ALA A 22 -4.63 1.79 -0.14
C ALA A 22 -4.98 1.55 1.32
N LYS A 23 -4.36 2.25 2.29
CA LYS A 23 -4.62 2.10 3.71
C LYS A 23 -6.08 2.34 4.05
N SER A 24 -6.68 3.43 3.53
CA SER A 24 -8.08 3.74 3.79
C SER A 24 -9.01 2.66 3.25
N LYS A 25 -8.77 2.18 2.02
CA LYS A 25 -9.54 1.09 1.42
C LYS A 25 -9.33 -0.24 2.14
N VAL A 26 -8.08 -0.60 2.44
CA VAL A 26 -7.71 -1.88 3.05
C VAL A 26 -8.23 -1.97 4.49
N GLN A 27 -8.17 -0.88 5.23
CA GLN A 27 -8.77 -0.78 6.55
C GLN A 27 -10.30 -0.90 6.47
N SER A 28 -10.94 -0.26 5.48
CA SER A 28 -12.39 -0.33 5.31
C SER A 28 -12.90 -1.68 4.80
N LEU A 29 -12.14 -2.37 3.94
CA LEU A 29 -12.55 -3.63 3.32
C LEU A 29 -12.15 -4.86 4.14
N PHE A 30 -10.98 -4.81 4.78
CA PHE A 30 -10.38 -5.96 5.46
C PHE A 30 -10.10 -5.71 6.94
N GLY A 31 -10.29 -4.50 7.46
CA GLY A 31 -9.94 -4.16 8.84
C GLY A 31 -8.44 -4.12 9.12
N ILE A 32 -7.58 -4.17 8.09
CA ILE A 32 -6.12 -4.28 8.23
C ILE A 32 -5.49 -2.88 8.29
N ASN A 33 -4.66 -2.63 9.31
CA ASN A 33 -3.86 -1.42 9.40
C ASN A 33 -2.48 -1.63 8.76
N LEU A 34 -2.23 -1.00 7.61
CA LEU A 34 -0.94 -1.06 6.90
C LEU A 34 0.20 -0.30 7.60
N LYS A 35 0.02 0.18 8.84
CA LYS A 35 1.06 0.88 9.61
C LYS A 35 2.17 -0.10 9.99
N GLY A 36 3.41 0.21 9.58
CA GLY A 36 4.57 -0.65 9.81
C GLY A 36 4.68 -1.84 8.84
N TYR A 37 3.86 -1.88 7.79
CA TYR A 37 4.00 -2.85 6.72
C TYR A 37 5.15 -2.48 5.80
N THR A 38 5.86 -3.49 5.31
CA THR A 38 6.82 -3.31 4.23
C THR A 38 6.07 -3.28 2.91
N VAL A 39 6.30 -2.24 2.10
CA VAL A 39 5.74 -2.14 0.75
C VAL A 39 6.78 -2.56 -0.29
N LYS A 40 6.45 -3.58 -1.07
CA LYS A 40 7.17 -3.97 -2.28
C LYS A 40 6.40 -3.44 -3.48
N ILE A 41 7.04 -2.62 -4.30
CA ILE A 41 6.44 -2.06 -5.51
C ILE A 41 7.09 -2.76 -6.69
N LYS A 42 6.28 -3.45 -7.50
CA LYS A 42 6.72 -4.18 -8.69
C LYS A 42 5.90 -3.69 -9.88
N ALA A 43 6.44 -2.70 -10.58
CA ALA A 43 5.79 -2.00 -11.69
C ALA A 43 4.39 -1.44 -11.33
N ASN A 44 3.34 -2.24 -11.52
CA ASN A 44 1.93 -1.90 -11.32
C ASN A 44 1.33 -2.55 -10.05
N GLU A 45 2.11 -3.35 -9.34
CA GLU A 45 1.67 -4.12 -8.18
C GLU A 45 2.35 -3.63 -6.90
N TYR A 46 1.57 -3.46 -5.85
CA TYR A 46 1.98 -3.02 -4.51
C TYR A 46 1.68 -4.13 -3.52
N THR A 47 2.72 -4.78 -3.03
CA THR A 47 2.62 -5.85 -2.05
C THR A 47 3.00 -5.33 -0.69
N PHE A 48 2.02 -5.16 0.18
CA PHE A 48 2.18 -4.86 1.59
C PHE A 48 2.30 -6.17 2.36
N PHE A 49 3.42 -6.43 2.99
CA PHE A 49 3.62 -7.61 3.81
C PHE A 49 4.22 -7.23 5.16
N GLN A 50 3.87 -7.99 6.18
CA GLN A 50 4.36 -7.84 7.53
C GLN A 50 4.48 -9.22 8.16
N LYS A 51 5.47 -9.39 9.04
CA LYS A 51 5.67 -10.63 9.78
C LYS A 51 4.51 -10.78 10.78
N ASP A 52 3.88 -11.95 10.84
CA ASP A 52 2.68 -12.23 11.64
C ASP A 52 1.38 -11.50 11.22
N ALA A 53 1.32 -10.93 10.01
CA ALA A 53 0.11 -10.23 9.58
C ALA A 53 -0.26 -10.47 8.09
N ALA A 54 -1.51 -10.16 7.76
CA ALA A 54 -2.09 -10.46 6.45
C ALA A 54 -1.38 -9.70 5.32
N THR A 55 -0.88 -10.41 4.32
CA THR A 55 -0.26 -9.81 3.14
C THR A 55 -1.32 -9.20 2.24
N VAL A 56 -1.19 -7.91 1.91
CA VAL A 56 -2.13 -7.21 1.02
C VAL A 56 -1.46 -6.91 -0.30
N VAL A 57 -2.06 -7.33 -1.40
CA VAL A 57 -1.59 -7.07 -2.78
C VAL A 57 -2.56 -6.11 -3.45
N GLY A 58 -2.07 -4.94 -3.85
CA GLY A 58 -2.83 -3.91 -4.56
C GLY A 58 -2.31 -3.67 -5.96
N LYS A 59 -3.15 -3.87 -6.97
CA LYS A 59 -2.79 -3.57 -8.36
C LYS A 59 -3.35 -2.21 -8.75
N ILE A 60 -2.48 -1.36 -9.32
CA ILE A 60 -2.85 -0.05 -9.83
C ILE A 60 -2.93 -0.07 -11.36
N ASN A 61 -3.85 0.72 -11.90
CA ASN A 61 -3.93 0.96 -13.34
C ASN A 61 -2.97 2.09 -13.75
N LYS A 62 -2.92 2.38 -15.06
CA LYS A 62 -2.10 3.46 -15.64
C LYS A 62 -2.42 4.86 -15.09
N LYS A 63 -3.58 5.04 -14.44
CA LYS A 63 -4.00 6.27 -13.74
C LYS A 63 -3.55 6.34 -12.29
N GLY A 64 -2.89 5.32 -11.75
CA GLY A 64 -2.49 5.24 -10.34
C GLY A 64 -3.63 4.84 -9.39
N ALA A 65 -4.78 4.39 -9.92
CA ALA A 65 -5.91 3.95 -9.11
C ALA A 65 -5.86 2.45 -8.84
N PHE A 66 -6.05 2.05 -7.58
CA PHE A 66 -6.18 0.65 -7.20
C PHE A 66 -7.47 0.06 -7.76
N TYR A 67 -7.34 -0.86 -8.71
CA TYR A 67 -8.46 -1.58 -9.34
C TYR A 67 -8.64 -2.98 -8.75
N SER A 68 -7.58 -3.56 -8.17
CA SER A 68 -7.67 -4.81 -7.43
C SER A 68 -6.93 -4.68 -6.11
N LEU A 69 -7.55 -5.15 -5.05
CA LEU A 69 -6.99 -5.27 -3.71
C LEU A 69 -7.31 -6.68 -3.22
N GLU A 70 -6.28 -7.44 -2.88
CA GLU A 70 -6.39 -8.80 -2.37
C GLU A 70 -5.66 -8.88 -1.04
N ALA A 71 -6.34 -9.30 0.02
CA ALA A 71 -5.72 -9.55 1.31
C ALA A 71 -5.58 -11.07 1.50
N LYS A 72 -4.34 -11.54 1.62
CA LYS A 72 -3.98 -12.91 1.97
C LYS A 72 -3.67 -12.97 3.47
N PRO A 73 -4.49 -13.62 4.30
CA PRO A 73 -4.18 -13.77 5.71
C PRO A 73 -2.85 -14.51 5.91
N ALA A 74 -2.07 -14.14 6.93
CA ALA A 74 -0.72 -14.65 7.19
C ALA A 74 -0.68 -16.17 7.41
N ASN A 75 -1.82 -16.72 7.81
CA ASN A 75 -2.06 -18.12 8.05
C ASN A 75 -3.50 -18.36 7.60
N GLY A 76 -3.78 -19.43 6.87
CA GLY A 76 -5.10 -19.74 6.29
C GLY A 76 -6.20 -19.99 7.33
N VAL A 77 -6.51 -18.99 8.15
CA VAL A 77 -7.63 -18.96 9.09
C VAL A 77 -8.91 -18.88 8.24
N ARG A 78 -9.33 -20.07 7.81
CA ARG A 78 -10.73 -20.42 7.59
C ARG A 78 -11.47 -20.09 8.88
N ASN A 79 -12.34 -19.09 8.86
CA ASN A 79 -13.44 -19.04 9.80
C ASN A 79 -14.65 -19.69 9.14
#